data_AF-A0A5J4VE64-F1
#
_entry.id   AF-A0A5J4VE64-F1
#
_cell.length_a   1.000
_cell.length_b   1.000
_cell.length_c   1.000
_cell.angle_alpha   90.00
_cell.angle_beta   90.00
_cell.angle_gamma   90.00
#
_symmetry.space_group_name_H-M   'P 1'
#
loop_
_entity.id
_entity.type
_entity.pdbx_description
1 polymer ?
#
loop_
_entity_poly.entity_id
_entity_poly.type
_entity_poly.pdbx_seq_one_letter_code
_entity_poly.pdbx_strand_id
1 'polypeptide(L)'
;MATEEFSIDKSNQQTNVKCETLEKGPKRKHTRKSKADEKAKEMIDQMINEQTNEQIIEPTIRQIIEEKYDQRISELRNQHGGSDKEQDERGYLVYRLEKNREDNIFEEVMQPLVELYMQEKDSKTIIERVKDAMI
;
A
#
# COMPACT_ATOMS: atom_id res chain seq x y z
N MET A 1 -65.35 39.78 -19.24
CA MET A 1 -64.88 38.49 -19.79
C MET A 1 -63.89 37.91 -18.79
N ALA A 2 -64.17 36.67 -18.37
CA ALA A 2 -63.31 35.71 -17.68
C ALA A 2 -62.83 35.98 -16.24
N THR A 3 -63.20 35.00 -15.41
CA THR A 3 -62.94 34.67 -14.00
C THR A 3 -61.50 34.21 -13.74
N GLU A 4 -61.02 34.40 -12.51
CA GLU A 4 -60.15 33.40 -11.89
C GLU A 4 -60.44 33.32 -10.39
N GLU A 5 -61.03 32.19 -10.00
CA GLU A 5 -61.34 31.83 -8.63
C GLU A 5 -60.07 31.30 -7.95
N PHE A 6 -59.71 31.82 -6.78
CA PHE A 6 -58.91 31.06 -5.83
C PHE A 6 -59.72 30.89 -4.55
N SER A 7 -60.02 29.62 -4.28
CA SER A 7 -60.78 29.10 -3.16
C SER A 7 -60.22 29.58 -1.81
N ILE A 8 -61.06 30.24 -1.02
CA ILE A 8 -60.82 30.44 0.41
C ILE A 8 -61.31 29.18 1.12
N ASP A 9 -60.47 28.15 1.14
CA ASP A 9 -60.72 27.00 2.02
C ASP A 9 -60.19 27.33 3.42
N LYS A 10 -61.14 27.48 4.34
CA LYS A 10 -60.89 27.76 5.75
C LYS A 10 -60.47 26.46 6.43
N SER A 11 -59.17 26.18 6.47
CA SER A 11 -58.62 25.24 7.47
C SER A 11 -57.83 26.00 8.52
N ASN A 12 -58.56 26.52 9.49
CA ASN A 12 -58.00 27.07 10.71
C ASN A 12 -57.70 25.91 11.67
N GLN A 13 -56.71 25.08 11.34
CA GLN A 13 -56.14 24.15 12.30
C GLN A 13 -54.86 24.76 12.85
N GLN A 14 -55.03 25.54 13.90
CA GLN A 14 -53.95 25.93 14.79
C GLN A 14 -53.42 24.63 15.41
N THR A 15 -52.40 24.02 14.81
CA THR A 15 -51.72 22.87 15.42
C THR A 15 -51.01 23.39 16.65
N ASN A 16 -51.56 23.05 17.81
CA ASN A 16 -51.01 23.32 19.14
C ASN A 16 -49.78 22.43 19.38
N VAL A 17 -48.75 22.59 18.56
CA VAL A 17 -47.48 21.88 18.77
C VAL A 17 -46.80 22.49 19.99
N LYS A 18 -46.87 21.79 21.12
CA LYS A 18 -46.12 22.13 22.34
C LYS A 18 -44.65 21.77 22.10
N CYS A 19 -43.81 22.77 21.86
CA CYS A 19 -42.37 22.59 21.83
C CYS A 19 -41.84 22.47 23.27
N GLU A 20 -41.56 21.25 23.72
CA GLU A 20 -40.79 21.03 24.94
C GLU A 20 -39.31 21.36 24.69
N THR A 21 -38.80 22.36 25.40
CA THR A 21 -37.37 22.69 25.38
C THR A 21 -36.70 21.84 26.45
N LEU A 22 -35.91 20.83 26.04
CA LEU A 22 -35.16 20.00 26.99
C LEU A 22 -34.03 20.83 27.62
N GLU A 23 -34.13 21.06 28.92
CA GLU A 23 -33.09 21.71 29.70
C GLU A 23 -31.82 20.85 29.65
N LYS A 24 -30.67 21.46 29.30
CA LYS A 24 -29.40 20.73 29.23
C LYS A 24 -28.96 20.34 30.64
N GLY A 25 -29.31 19.13 31.06
CA GLY A 25 -28.83 18.55 32.30
C GLY A 25 -27.29 18.44 32.35
N PRO A 26 -26.70 18.26 33.55
CA PRO A 26 -25.26 18.14 33.72
C PRO A 26 -24.67 17.08 32.78
N LYS A 27 -23.73 17.48 31.91
CA LYS A 27 -23.08 16.57 30.98
C LYS A 27 -22.38 15.45 31.76
N ARG A 28 -22.93 14.23 31.71
CA ARG A 28 -22.21 13.03 32.16
C ARG A 28 -20.93 12.91 31.34
N LYS A 29 -19.78 12.88 32.01
CA LYS A 29 -18.52 12.51 31.36
C LYS A 29 -18.59 11.03 31.00
N HIS A 30 -18.72 10.73 29.71
CA HIS A 30 -18.68 9.36 29.24
C HIS A 30 -17.22 8.91 29.20
N THR A 31 -16.76 8.19 30.23
CA THR A 31 -15.49 7.45 30.17
C THR A 31 -15.76 6.14 29.45
N ARG A 32 -15.65 6.14 28.12
CA ARG A 32 -15.65 4.91 27.33
C ARG A 32 -14.35 4.16 27.67
N LYS A 33 -14.43 3.01 28.36
CA LYS A 33 -13.27 2.14 28.53
C LYS A 33 -13.00 1.43 27.21
N SER A 34 -12.07 1.93 26.41
CA SER A 34 -11.75 1.40 25.10
C SER A 34 -10.76 0.24 25.19
N LYS A 35 -11.28 -0.99 25.39
CA LYS A 35 -10.50 -2.22 25.10
C LYS A 35 -10.28 -2.45 23.60
N ALA A 36 -10.99 -1.71 22.74
CA ALA A 36 -10.91 -1.83 21.29
C ALA A 36 -9.68 -1.10 20.69
N ASP A 37 -9.11 -0.13 21.40
CA ASP A 37 -8.03 0.69 20.85
C ASP A 37 -6.70 -0.08 20.75
N GLU A 38 -6.48 -1.08 21.60
CA GLU A 38 -5.24 -1.87 21.61
C GLU A 38 -5.21 -2.86 20.43
N LYS A 39 -6.31 -3.60 20.21
CA LYS A 39 -6.47 -4.49 19.04
C LYS A 39 -6.48 -3.71 17.72
N ALA A 40 -7.09 -2.53 17.70
CA ALA A 40 -7.07 -1.66 16.51
C ALA A 40 -5.65 -1.11 16.24
N LYS A 41 -4.89 -0.78 17.28
CA LYS A 41 -3.48 -0.39 17.15
C LYS A 41 -2.61 -1.53 16.64
N GLU A 42 -2.75 -2.74 17.17
CA GLU A 42 -2.01 -3.91 16.67
C GLU A 42 -2.31 -4.19 15.19
N MET A 43 -3.58 -4.03 14.78
CA MET A 43 -3.98 -4.25 13.39
C MET A 43 -3.42 -3.17 12.45
N ILE A 44 -3.33 -1.92 12.92
CA ILE A 44 -2.71 -0.82 12.19
C ILE A 44 -1.18 -1.00 12.12
N ASP A 45 -0.53 -1.40 13.20
CA ASP A 45 0.92 -1.64 13.23
C ASP A 45 1.32 -2.82 12.33
N GLN A 46 0.51 -3.88 12.24
CA GLN A 46 0.71 -4.98 11.30
C GLN A 46 0.59 -4.50 9.84
N MET A 47 -0.46 -3.74 9.52
CA MET A 47 -0.64 -3.19 8.17
C MET A 47 0.50 -2.23 7.78
N ILE A 48 0.99 -1.42 8.73
CA ILE A 48 2.13 -0.54 8.51
C ILE A 48 3.40 -1.36 8.27
N ASN A 49 3.69 -2.38 9.08
CA ASN A 49 4.90 -3.20 8.91
C ASN A 49 4.91 -3.96 7.57
N GLU A 50 3.77 -4.55 7.17
CA GLU A 50 3.62 -5.21 5.86
C GLU A 50 3.80 -4.20 4.70
N GLN A 51 3.19 -3.01 4.79
CA GLN A 51 3.34 -1.95 3.77
C GLN A 51 4.74 -1.33 3.72
N THR A 52 5.44 -1.26 4.86
CA THR A 52 6.77 -0.63 4.95
C THR A 52 7.83 -1.51 4.31
N ASN A 53 7.71 -2.84 4.43
CA ASN A 53 8.60 -3.77 3.76
C ASN A 53 8.43 -3.69 2.24
N GLU A 54 7.21 -3.72 1.72
CA GLU A 54 6.98 -3.63 0.26
C GLU A 54 7.35 -2.25 -0.31
N GLN A 55 6.95 -1.14 0.33
CA GLN A 55 7.17 0.20 -0.22
C GLN A 55 8.61 0.71 -0.13
N ILE A 56 9.44 0.18 0.78
CA ILE A 56 10.81 0.68 0.96
C ILE A 56 11.84 -0.31 0.39
N ILE A 57 11.61 -1.62 0.53
CA ILE A 57 12.58 -2.63 0.11
C ILE A 57 12.60 -2.75 -1.42
N GLU A 58 11.43 -2.78 -2.07
CA GLU A 58 11.33 -2.88 -3.53
C GLU A 58 12.08 -1.74 -4.26
N PRO A 59 11.82 -0.45 -4.00
CA PRO A 59 12.52 0.62 -4.71
C PRO A 59 14.01 0.69 -4.39
N THR A 60 14.41 0.35 -3.15
CA THR A 60 15.82 0.34 -2.76
C THR A 60 16.58 -0.78 -3.48
N ILE A 61 16.03 -1.99 -3.52
CA ILE A 61 16.62 -3.13 -4.25
C ILE A 61 16.68 -2.82 -5.74
N ARG A 62 15.60 -2.26 -6.30
CA ARG A 62 15.55 -1.86 -7.72
C ARG A 62 16.66 -0.86 -8.07
N GLN A 63 16.87 0.16 -7.25
CA GLN A 63 17.94 1.16 -7.47
C GLN A 63 19.33 0.52 -7.47
N ILE A 64 19.62 -0.37 -6.52
CA ILE A 64 20.90 -1.07 -6.42
C ILE A 64 21.15 -1.94 -7.67
N ILE A 65 20.13 -2.67 -8.14
CA ILE A 65 20.23 -3.53 -9.32
C ILE A 65 20.39 -2.66 -10.58
N GLU A 66 19.63 -1.57 -10.68
CA GLU A 66 19.73 -0.64 -11.81
C GLU A 66 21.15 -0.05 -11.93
N GLU A 67 21.73 0.39 -10.81
CA GLU A 67 23.11 0.89 -10.75
C GLU A 67 24.13 -0.18 -11.18
N LYS A 68 23.95 -1.45 -10.76
CA LYS A 68 24.79 -2.56 -11.22
C LYS A 68 24.74 -2.77 -12.73
N TYR A 69 23.56 -2.67 -13.35
CA TYR A 69 23.41 -2.80 -14.80
C TYR A 69 24.08 -1.65 -15.54
N ASP A 70 23.89 -0.43 -15.07
CA ASP A 70 24.52 0.76 -15.66
C ASP A 70 26.05 0.69 -15.54
N GLN A 71 26.55 0.25 -14.38
CA GLN A 71 27.97 0.02 -14.19
C GLN A 71 28.49 -1.05 -15.16
N ARG A 72 27.82 -2.20 -15.28
CA ARG A 72 28.22 -3.28 -16.19
C ARG A 72 28.25 -2.84 -17.65
N ILE A 73 27.23 -2.10 -18.10
CA ILE A 73 27.18 -1.56 -19.47
C ILE A 73 28.33 -0.57 -19.68
N SER A 74 28.59 0.30 -18.70
CA SER A 74 29.70 1.25 -18.77
C SER A 74 31.06 0.56 -18.84
N GLU A 75 31.28 -0.49 -18.05
CA GLU A 75 32.51 -1.29 -18.07
C GLU A 75 32.74 -1.95 -19.43
N LEU A 76 31.69 -2.54 -20.01
CA LEU A 76 31.76 -3.15 -21.34
C LEU A 76 32.08 -2.12 -22.44
N ARG A 77 31.49 -0.93 -22.35
CA ARG A 77 31.73 0.17 -23.31
C ARG A 77 33.12 0.79 -23.17
N ASN A 78 33.64 0.85 -21.94
CA ASN A 78 34.94 1.44 -21.64
C ASN A 78 36.11 0.45 -21.81
N GLN A 79 35.84 -0.84 -22.02
CA GLN A 79 36.88 -1.81 -22.34
C GLN A 79 37.47 -1.52 -23.73
N HIS A 80 38.77 -1.23 -23.76
CA HIS A 80 39.53 -1.00 -24.98
C HIS A 80 40.51 -2.15 -25.23
N GLY A 81 40.67 -2.52 -26.50
CA GLY A 81 41.51 -3.65 -26.92
C GLY A 81 40.72 -4.95 -27.16
N GLY A 82 41.40 -5.96 -27.71
CA GLY A 82 40.80 -7.22 -28.16
C GLY A 82 40.81 -7.36 -29.68
N SER A 83 40.45 -8.55 -30.17
CA SER A 83 40.24 -8.80 -31.60
C SER A 83 38.92 -8.19 -32.09
N ASP A 84 38.77 -7.95 -33.39
CA ASP A 84 37.52 -7.42 -33.99
C ASP A 84 36.29 -8.23 -33.57
N LYS A 85 36.44 -9.57 -33.51
CA LYS A 85 35.39 -10.49 -33.05
C LYS A 85 34.97 -10.23 -31.60
N GLU A 86 35.93 -9.98 -30.71
CA GLU A 86 35.63 -9.68 -29.31
C GLU A 86 34.93 -8.32 -29.16
N GLN A 87 35.24 -7.35 -30.04
CA GLN A 87 34.55 -6.06 -30.04
C GLN A 87 33.09 -6.23 -30.50
N ASP A 88 32.86 -7.02 -31.56
CA ASP A 88 31.51 -7.34 -32.03
C ASP A 88 30.69 -8.07 -30.95
N GLU A 89 31.29 -9.05 -30.27
CA GLU A 89 30.65 -9.77 -29.17
C GLU A 89 30.29 -8.86 -28.00
N ARG A 90 31.20 -7.93 -27.62
CA ARG A 90 30.93 -6.91 -26.59
C ARG A 90 29.79 -6.00 -27.01
N GLY A 91 29.78 -5.54 -28.26
CA GLY A 91 28.68 -4.74 -28.82
C GLY A 91 27.35 -5.48 -28.75
N TYR A 92 27.33 -6.76 -29.13
CA TYR A 92 26.13 -7.60 -29.04
C TYR A 92 25.66 -7.83 -27.59
N LEU A 93 26.60 -8.01 -26.65
CA LEU A 93 26.30 -8.12 -25.22
C LEU A 93 25.66 -6.84 -24.68
N VAL A 94 26.24 -5.67 -24.97
CA VAL A 94 25.69 -4.37 -24.58
C VAL A 94 24.28 -4.19 -25.15
N TYR A 95 24.07 -4.49 -26.44
CA TYR A 95 22.76 -4.41 -27.08
C TYR A 95 21.72 -5.29 -26.36
N ARG A 96 22.06 -6.54 -26.03
CA ARG A 96 21.14 -7.43 -25.30
C ARG A 96 20.82 -6.93 -23.89
N LEU A 97 21.82 -6.41 -23.19
CA LEU A 97 21.65 -5.88 -21.83
C LEU A 97 20.76 -4.64 -21.82
N GLU A 98 20.93 -3.74 -22.78
CA GLU A 98 20.08 -2.56 -22.93
C GLU A 98 18.66 -2.94 -23.36
N LYS A 99 18.53 -3.91 -24.29
CA LYS A 99 17.23 -4.33 -24.81
C LYS A 99 16.36 -5.00 -23.75
N ASN A 100 16.97 -5.81 -22.88
CA ASN A 100 16.29 -6.58 -21.84
C ASN A 100 16.48 -5.96 -20.44
N ARG A 101 16.85 -4.66 -20.36
CA ARG A 101 17.23 -4.01 -19.09
C ARG A 101 16.11 -4.12 -18.05
N GLU A 102 14.90 -3.71 -18.41
CA GLU A 102 13.78 -3.69 -17.46
C GLU A 102 13.34 -5.09 -17.06
N ASP A 103 13.25 -6.02 -18.01
CA ASP A 103 12.85 -7.41 -17.74
C ASP A 103 13.84 -8.09 -16.79
N ASN A 104 15.14 -7.91 -17.03
CA ASN A 104 16.16 -8.48 -16.16
C ASN A 104 16.17 -7.83 -14.77
N ILE A 105 15.98 -6.50 -14.68
CA ILE A 105 15.87 -5.80 -13.39
C ILE A 105 14.65 -6.32 -12.63
N PHE A 106 13.51 -6.45 -13.29
CA PHE A 106 12.29 -6.97 -12.68
C PHE A 106 12.49 -8.39 -12.12
N GLU A 107 13.01 -9.32 -12.93
CA GLU A 107 13.28 -10.69 -12.48
C GLU A 107 14.24 -10.73 -11.28
N GLU A 108 15.29 -9.91 -11.28
CA GLU A 108 16.27 -9.86 -10.19
C GLU A 108 15.71 -9.19 -8.92
N VAL A 109 14.81 -8.21 -9.05
CA VAL A 109 14.09 -7.60 -7.91
C VAL A 109 13.09 -8.60 -7.31
N MET A 110 12.42 -9.40 -8.12
CA MET A 110 11.38 -10.33 -7.66
C MET A 110 11.94 -11.51 -6.86
N GLN A 111 13.14 -11.99 -7.17
CA GLN A 111 13.78 -13.10 -6.44
C GLN A 111 13.85 -12.89 -4.91
N PRO A 112 14.48 -11.82 -4.39
CA PRO A 112 14.57 -11.59 -2.94
C PRO A 112 13.20 -11.32 -2.30
N LEU A 113 12.25 -10.72 -3.03
CA LEU A 113 10.89 -10.48 -2.53
C LEU A 113 10.14 -11.80 -2.33
N VAL A 114 10.26 -12.73 -3.28
CA VAL A 114 9.67 -14.07 -3.16
C VAL A 114 10.28 -14.84 -1.99
N GLU A 115 11.59 -14.76 -1.81
CA GLU A 115 12.27 -15.41 -0.68
C GLU A 115 11.83 -14.83 0.67
N LEU A 116 11.71 -13.50 0.77
CA LEU A 116 11.18 -12.81 1.94
C LEU A 116 9.74 -13.26 2.27
N TYR A 117 8.89 -13.36 1.24
CA TYR A 117 7.50 -13.80 1.39
C TYR A 117 7.40 -15.25 1.89
N MET A 118 8.24 -16.16 1.37
CA MET A 118 8.29 -17.54 1.85
C MET A 118 8.76 -17.63 3.31
N GLN A 119 9.77 -16.85 3.69
CA GLN A 119 10.27 -16.78 5.06
C GLN A 119 9.22 -16.25 6.04
N GLU A 120 8.45 -15.25 5.65
CA GLU A 120 7.37 -14.71 6.47
C GLU A 120 6.27 -15.75 6.70
N LYS A 121 5.90 -16.50 5.66
CA LYS A 121 4.89 -17.56 5.75
C LYS A 121 5.33 -18.70 6.68
N ASP A 122 6.58 -19.10 6.59
CA ASP A 122 7.15 -20.11 7.50
C ASP A 122 7.17 -19.61 8.94
N SER A 123 7.55 -18.35 9.16
CA SER A 123 7.54 -17.71 10.48
C SER A 123 6.13 -17.62 11.08
N LYS A 124 5.12 -17.21 10.28
CA LYS A 124 3.70 -17.20 10.68
C LYS A 124 3.23 -18.62 11.07
N THR A 125 3.60 -19.63 10.28
CA THR A 125 3.28 -21.04 10.55
C THR A 125 3.92 -21.56 11.85
N ILE A 126 5.16 -21.18 12.15
CA ILE A 126 5.84 -21.56 13.39
C ILE A 126 5.15 -20.94 14.61
N ILE A 127 4.82 -19.65 14.56
CA ILE A 127 4.15 -18.94 15.66
C ILE A 127 2.79 -19.58 15.99
N GLU A 128 2.02 -19.95 14.97
CA GLU A 128 0.71 -20.61 15.14
C GLU A 128 0.85 -21.97 15.85
N ARG A 129 1.79 -22.81 15.41
CA ARG A 129 2.06 -24.11 16.06
C ARG A 129 2.53 -23.98 17.51
N VAL A 130 3.34 -22.97 17.81
CA VAL A 130 3.79 -22.70 19.18
C VAL A 130 2.63 -22.27 20.07
N LYS A 131 1.73 -21.42 19.54
CA LYS A 131 0.53 -20.99 20.29
C LYS A 131 -0.42 -22.16 20.57
N ASP A 132 -0.67 -23.02 19.59
CA ASP A 132 -1.55 -24.18 19.76
C ASP A 132 -1.01 -25.19 20.78
N ALA A 133 0.31 -25.34 20.87
CA ALA A 133 0.96 -26.23 21.85
C ALA A 133 0.99 -25.67 23.28
N MET A 134 0.70 -24.38 23.48
CA MET A 134 0.66 -23.74 24.80
C MET A 134 -0.73 -23.80 25.47
N ILE A 135 -1.74 -24.33 24.79
CA ILE A 135 -3.12 -24.54 25.29
C ILE A 135 -3.27 -25.99 25.75
#